data_AF-A0A2D6KXW8-F1
#
_entry.id   AF-A0A2D6KXW8-F1
#
_cell.length_a   1.000
_cell.length_b   1.000
_cell.length_c   1.000
_cell.angle_alpha   90.00
_cell.angle_beta   90.00
_cell.angle_gamma   90.00
#
_symmetry.space_group_name_H-M   'P 1'
#
loop_
_entity.id
_entity.type
_entity.pdbx_description
1 polymer ?
#
loop_
_entity_poly.entity_id
_entity_poly.type
_entity_poly.pdbx_seq_one_letter_code
_entity_poly.pdbx_strand_id
1 'polypeptide(L)' 'MSEENLTCSSCKKRITNQPGTAIFNCPDCGKFEIIRCKHCREIAAKYTCASCGFTGPN' A
#
# COMPACT_ATOMS: atom_id res chain seq x y z
N MET A 1 14.12 -13.20 -15.13
CA MET A 1 13.13 -12.10 -15.08
C MET A 1 12.69 -11.97 -13.64
N SER A 2 13.14 -10.93 -12.94
CA SER A 2 12.84 -10.71 -11.53
C SER A 2 11.42 -10.19 -11.38
N GLU A 3 10.48 -11.08 -11.09
CA GLU A 3 9.14 -10.71 -10.65
C GLU A 3 9.20 -10.21 -9.21
N GLU A 4 9.53 -8.93 -9.03
CA GLU A 4 9.32 -8.22 -7.77
C GLU A 4 7.82 -8.13 -7.48
N ASN A 5 7.34 -9.10 -6.69
CA ASN A 5 5.96 -9.22 -6.28
C ASN A 5 5.65 -8.25 -5.12
N LEU A 6 5.55 -6.95 -5.41
CA LEU A 6 5.03 -6.00 -4.42
C LEU A 6 3.54 -6.29 -4.18
N THR A 7 3.11 -6.42 -2.92
CA THR A 7 1.71 -6.69 -2.58
C THR A 7 1.07 -5.44 -1.99
N CYS A 8 -0.09 -5.03 -2.49
CA CYS A 8 -0.78 -3.86 -1.97
C CYS A 8 -1.37 -4.11 -0.58
N SER A 9 -1.14 -3.21 0.38
CA SER A 9 -1.67 -3.33 1.75
C SER A 9 -3.20 -3.24 1.84
N SER A 10 -3.87 -2.54 0.90
CA SER A 10 -5.34 -2.41 0.89
C SER A 10 -6.04 -3.59 0.21
N CYS A 11 -5.64 -3.89 -1.02
CA CYS A 11 -6.34 -4.86 -1.86
C CYS A 11 -5.74 -6.27 -1.79
N LYS A 12 -4.58 -6.45 -1.12
CA LYS A 12 -3.77 -7.68 -1.12
C LYS A 12 -3.48 -8.24 -2.52
N LYS A 13 -3.69 -7.43 -3.56
CA LYS A 13 -3.38 -7.78 -4.94
C LYS A 13 -1.89 -7.61 -5.18
N ARG A 14 -1.32 -8.55 -5.95
CA ARG A 14 0.04 -8.44 -6.48
C ARG A 14 0.08 -7.27 -7.45
N ILE A 15 1.03 -6.38 -7.22
CA ILE A 15 1.39 -5.27 -8.07
C ILE A 15 2.41 -5.82 -9.06
N THR A 16 1.92 -6.60 -10.03
CA THR A 16 2.77 -7.07 -11.12
C THR A 16 2.83 -5.97 -12.16
N ASN A 17 3.99 -5.32 -12.28
CA ASN A 17 4.29 -4.40 -13.38
C ASN A 17 3.29 -3.22 -13.54
N GLN A 18 2.71 -2.73 -12.43
CA GLN A 18 1.82 -1.56 -12.47
C GLN A 18 2.61 -0.25 -12.27
N PRO A 19 2.79 0.57 -13.32
CA PRO A 19 3.34 1.91 -13.16
C PRO A 19 2.38 2.78 -12.35
N GLY A 20 2.90 3.49 -11.35
CA GLY A 20 2.12 4.33 -10.43
C GLY A 20 1.86 3.73 -9.05
N THR A 21 2.69 2.78 -8.62
CA THR A 21 2.70 2.28 -7.24
C THR A 21 3.28 3.35 -6.31
N ALA A 22 2.56 3.63 -5.24
CA ALA A 22 3.02 4.54 -4.18
C ALA A 22 3.56 3.71 -3.02
N ILE A 23 4.78 3.99 -2.62
CA ILE A 23 5.44 3.39 -1.46
C ILE A 23 5.74 4.55 -0.51
N PHE A 24 5.22 4.48 0.70
CA PHE A 24 5.43 5.51 1.71
C PHE A 24 5.36 4.89 3.10
N ASN A 25 6.09 5.48 4.05
CA ASN A 25 6.02 5.05 5.43
C ASN A 25 4.72 5.56 6.07
N CYS A 26 4.19 4.78 7.00
CA CYS A 26 3.01 5.17 7.77
C CYS A 26 3.26 6.55 8.43
N PRO A 27 2.37 7.55 8.24
CA PRO A 27 2.57 8.90 8.78
C PRO A 27 2.46 8.94 10.32
N ASP A 28 1.83 7.94 10.91
CA ASP A 28 1.58 7.87 12.34
C ASP A 28 2.76 7.25 13.11
N CYS A 29 3.28 6.11 12.62
CA CYS A 29 4.35 5.39 13.32
C CYS A 29 5.72 5.42 12.62
N GLY A 30 5.78 5.73 11.32
CA GLY A 30 7.01 5.73 10.52
C GLY A 30 7.69 4.37 10.34
N LYS A 31 7.23 3.32 11.05
CA LYS A 31 7.87 2.00 11.13
C LYS A 31 7.31 0.98 10.14
N PHE A 32 6.17 1.26 9.54
CA PHE A 32 5.50 0.34 8.61
C PHE A 32 5.49 0.95 7.21
N GLU A 33 6.04 0.21 6.24
CA GLU A 33 6.01 0.60 4.83
C GLU A 33 4.67 0.23 4.21
N ILE A 34 4.00 1.21 3.63
CA ILE A 34 2.68 1.07 3.03
C ILE A 34 2.83 1.13 1.52
N ILE A 35 2.45 0.03 0.88
CA ILE A 35 2.51 -0.11 -0.57
C ILE A 35 1.09 -0.06 -1.11
N ARG A 36 0.81 0.94 -1.96
CA ARG A 36 -0.50 1.14 -2.58
C ARG A 36 -0.40 1.11 -4.09
N CYS A 37 -1.21 0.26 -4.72
CA CYS A 37 -1.37 0.30 -6.18
C CYS A 37 -2.19 1.52 -6.59
N LYS A 38 -2.06 1.92 -7.86
CA LYS A 38 -2.77 3.06 -8.44
C LYS A 38 -4.28 2.97 -8.23
N HIS A 39 -4.89 1.80 -8.48
CA HIS A 39 -6.33 1.60 -8.30
C HIS A 39 -6.77 1.82 -6.84
N CYS A 40 -6.05 1.24 -5.88
CA CYS A 40 -6.35 1.42 -4.46
C CYS A 40 -6.12 2.88 -4.01
N ARG A 41 -5.30 3.67 -4.72
CA ARG A 41 -5.15 5.12 -4.51
C ARG A 41 -6.30 5.93 -5.12
N GLU A 42 -6.75 5.58 -6.33
CA GLU A 42 -7.89 6.22 -7.02
C GLU A 42 -9.19 6.10 -6.22
N ILE A 43 -9.45 4.93 -5.63
CA ILE A 43 -10.66 4.70 -4.83
C ILE A 43 -10.51 5.10 -3.35
N ALA A 44 -9.39 5.75 -2.99
CA ALA A 44 -9.04 6.06 -1.60
C ALA A 44 -9.24 4.87 -0.64
N ALA A 45 -8.85 3.67 -1.11
CA ALA A 45 -9.09 2.41 -0.39
C ALA A 45 -8.59 2.49 1.05
N LYS A 46 -9.35 1.91 1.97
CA LYS A 46 -8.93 1.84 3.37
C LYS A 46 -7.64 1.02 3.45
N TYR A 47 -6.65 1.51 4.20
CA TYR A 47 -5.49 0.71 4.56
C TYR A 47 -5.33 0.75 6.07
N THR A 48 -4.86 -0.37 6.63
CA THR A 48 -4.57 -0.46 8.06
C THR A 48 -3.08 -0.73 8.24
N CYS A 49 -2.43 0.12 9.02
CA CYS A 49 -1.06 -0.07 9.43
C CYS A 49 -0.98 -1.20 10.47
N ALA A 50 -0.19 -2.23 10.21
CA ALA A 50 -0.02 -3.34 11.14
C ALA A 50 0.78 -2.97 12.41
N SER A 51 1.54 -1.87 12.38
CA SER A 51 2.39 -1.47 13.51
C SER A 51 1.66 -0.62 14.55
N CYS A 52 0.80 0.30 14.15
CA CYS A 52 0.08 1.19 15.07
C CYS A 52 -1.45 0.99 15.05
N GLY A 53 -1.97 0.17 14.14
CA GLY A 53 -3.43 0.02 13.97
C GLY A 53 -4.09 1.22 13.27
N PHE A 54 -3.31 2.22 12.85
CA PHE A 54 -3.82 3.37 12.09
C PHE A 54 -4.54 2.88 10.85
N THR A 55 -5.85 3.09 10.81
CA THR A 55 -6.64 2.83 9.62
C THR A 55 -6.82 4.16 8.93
N GLY A 56 -6.20 4.31 7.77
CA GLY A 56 -6.29 5.47 6.90
C GLY A 56 -7.23 5.18 5.72
N PRO A 57 -8.46 5.70 5.76
CA PRO A 57 -9.34 5.71 4.61
C PRO A 57 -9.98 7.08 4.37
N ASN A 58 -10.39 7.30 3.12
CA ASN A 58 -11.08 8.51 2.63
C ASN A 58 -10.20 9.76 2.53
#